data_AF-A0A8D8A855-F1
#
_entry.id   AF-A0A8D8A855-F1
#
_cell.length_a   1.000
_cell.length_b   1.000
_cell.length_c   1.000
_cell.angle_alpha   90.00
_cell.angle_beta   90.00
_cell.angle_gamma   90.00
#
_symmetry.space_group_name_H-M   'P 1'
#
loop_
_entity.id
_entity.type
_entity.pdbx_description
1 polymer ?
#
loop_
_entity_poly.entity_id
_entity_poly.type
_entity_poly.pdbx_seq_one_letter_code
_entity_poly.pdbx_strand_id
1 'polypeptide(L)'
;MSKWEKYRTAAAQAVQQNQSSSNLAPACRRQHHLFLFKKHLFCDQYMNLDDPVEKELLYHQVLHGLRTERFPISEMEAVMLTALQGQLELGDCSEVVQDYRAIAAHCLPPRFVPNIPHEGVAMHHQSLRGMTSAEAKKSFLNLIQSWPLHKATIFDVMQSFTSNWPRILWLAVDQKGLHLLEHRSRNTLCTYEYQSILSFSPNMNCLMIITGSDKKQSKVILTTAQAFQIANLIREYMEVMNSNAQLSDDSQKENTNNGNVMGAGAPGAPHVPPHHNQPLPPPHGTTVQQPDLRKGPGGGQRPPSMVLRQSNAALVAPQPS
;
A
#
# COMPACT_ATOMS: atom_id res chain seq x y z
N MET A 1 -22.94 26.23 -7.88
CA MET A 1 -21.87 25.47 -8.55
C MET A 1 -20.87 24.95 -7.53
N SER A 2 -20.60 23.65 -7.58
CA SER A 2 -19.59 22.95 -6.77
C SER A 2 -18.19 23.53 -7.02
N LYS A 3 -17.30 23.41 -6.03
CA LYS A 3 -15.89 23.81 -6.14
C LYS A 3 -15.20 23.11 -7.32
N TRP A 4 -15.61 21.89 -7.65
CA TRP A 4 -15.15 21.10 -8.80
C TRP A 4 -15.53 21.69 -10.17
N GLU A 5 -16.68 22.35 -10.29
CA GLU A 5 -17.14 22.94 -11.55
C GLU A 5 -16.27 24.13 -11.95
N LYS A 6 -15.87 24.96 -10.99
CA LYS A 6 -15.05 26.17 -11.22
C LYS A 6 -13.71 25.86 -11.89
N TYR A 7 -13.02 24.79 -11.47
CA TYR A 7 -11.76 24.36 -12.08
C TYR A 7 -11.94 23.86 -13.52
N ARG A 8 -13.05 23.17 -13.80
CA ARG A 8 -13.38 22.67 -15.15
C ARG A 8 -13.67 23.82 -16.12
N THR A 9 -14.40 24.84 -15.67
CA THR A 9 -14.70 26.03 -16.49
C THR A 9 -13.43 26.82 -16.84
N ALA A 10 -12.51 26.99 -15.88
CA ALA A 10 -11.24 27.68 -16.13
C ALA A 10 -10.36 26.96 -17.16
N ALA A 11 -10.26 25.61 -17.07
CA ALA A 11 -9.52 24.82 -18.04
C ALA A 11 -10.16 24.85 -19.45
N ALA A 12 -11.50 24.84 -19.54
CA ALA A 12 -12.20 24.92 -20.82
C ALA A 12 -12.04 26.28 -21.52
N GLN A 13 -12.06 27.39 -20.75
CA GLN A 13 -11.88 28.75 -21.28
C GLN A 13 -10.48 28.94 -21.89
N ALA A 14 -9.43 28.36 -21.28
CA ALA A 14 -8.07 28.41 -21.82
C ALA A 14 -7.93 27.69 -23.19
N VAL A 15 -8.74 26.66 -23.45
CA VAL A 15 -8.73 25.94 -24.74
C VAL A 15 -9.48 26.71 -25.83
N GLN A 16 -10.57 27.43 -25.48
CA GLN A 16 -11.34 28.24 -26.44
C GLN A 16 -10.56 29.47 -26.93
N GLN A 17 -9.71 30.06 -26.10
CA GLN A 17 -8.96 31.27 -26.46
C GLN A 17 -7.90 31.03 -27.57
N ASN A 18 -7.61 29.77 -27.90
CA ASN A 18 -6.61 29.37 -28.90
C ASN A 18 -7.24 28.77 -30.19
N GLN A 19 -8.54 28.94 -30.42
CA GLN A 19 -9.26 28.40 -31.60
C GLN A 19 -10.12 29.45 -32.34
N SER A 20 -9.71 30.72 -32.37
CA SER A 20 -10.39 31.81 -33.09
C SER A 20 -10.23 31.74 -34.63
N SER A 21 -10.23 30.55 -35.23
CA SER A 21 -10.00 30.35 -36.68
C SER A 21 -10.58 29.03 -37.23
N SER A 22 -11.86 28.72 -36.94
CA SER A 22 -12.64 27.83 -37.83
C SER A 22 -14.15 28.05 -37.70
N ASN A 23 -14.81 28.44 -38.80
CA ASN A 23 -16.27 28.59 -38.89
C ASN A 23 -16.94 27.23 -39.17
N LEU A 24 -16.89 26.32 -38.21
CA LEU A 24 -17.61 25.04 -38.26
C LEU A 24 -18.54 24.91 -37.05
N ALA A 25 -19.78 24.49 -37.32
CA ALA A 25 -20.82 24.41 -36.30
C ALA A 25 -20.40 23.50 -35.12
N PRO A 26 -20.73 23.86 -33.87
CA PRO A 26 -20.30 23.11 -32.70
C PRO A 26 -21.03 21.78 -32.61
N ALA A 27 -20.46 20.75 -33.21
CA ALA A 27 -20.89 19.37 -32.99
C ALA A 27 -20.85 19.06 -31.49
N CYS A 28 -22.01 18.79 -30.90
CA CYS A 28 -22.14 18.48 -29.48
C CYS A 28 -21.40 17.16 -29.17
N ARG A 29 -20.11 17.27 -28.79
CA ARG A 29 -19.32 16.14 -28.31
C ARG A 29 -19.94 15.67 -26.99
N ARG A 30 -20.77 14.64 -27.04
CA ARG A 30 -21.30 13.96 -25.85
C ARG A 30 -20.13 13.58 -24.95
N GLN A 31 -20.04 14.21 -23.78
CA GLN A 31 -18.99 13.91 -22.81
C GLN A 31 -19.33 12.60 -22.12
N HIS A 32 -18.69 11.51 -22.56
CA HIS A 32 -18.77 10.25 -21.84
C HIS A 32 -17.90 10.34 -20.59
N HIS A 33 -18.52 10.13 -19.43
CA HIS A 33 -17.84 10.08 -18.14
C HIS A 33 -17.72 8.63 -17.70
N LEU A 34 -16.51 8.18 -17.38
CA LEU A 34 -16.27 6.89 -16.76
C LEU A 34 -16.00 7.10 -15.27
N PHE A 35 -16.60 6.25 -14.44
CA PHE A 35 -16.32 6.17 -13.01
C PHE A 35 -15.47 4.94 -12.75
N LEU A 36 -14.39 5.10 -12.00
CA LEU A 36 -13.50 4.01 -11.60
C LEU A 36 -13.50 3.90 -10.08
N PHE A 37 -13.90 2.74 -9.57
CA PHE A 37 -13.70 2.38 -8.17
C PHE A 37 -12.27 1.89 -7.97
N LYS A 38 -11.56 2.45 -6.98
CA LYS A 38 -10.17 2.11 -6.64
C LYS A 38 -9.89 2.42 -5.18
N LYS A 39 -8.88 1.79 -4.56
CA LYS A 39 -8.39 2.21 -3.24
C LYS A 39 -7.71 3.57 -3.40
N HIS A 40 -8.15 4.56 -2.62
CA HIS A 40 -7.62 5.93 -2.70
C HIS A 40 -6.65 6.24 -1.55
N LEU A 41 -7.07 5.99 -0.31
CA LEU A 41 -6.22 6.04 0.88
C LEU A 41 -5.81 4.63 1.30
N PHE A 42 -4.53 4.45 1.61
CA PHE A 42 -3.95 3.19 2.07
C PHE A 42 -3.60 3.30 3.56
N CYS A 43 -4.58 3.03 4.41
CA CYS A 43 -4.42 3.06 5.87
C CYS A 43 -4.45 1.63 6.42
N ASP A 44 -3.43 1.22 7.17
CA ASP A 44 -3.24 -0.18 7.59
C ASP A 44 -4.44 -0.77 8.35
N GLN A 45 -5.02 0.01 9.27
CA GLN A 45 -6.21 -0.39 10.06
C GLN A 45 -7.49 -0.58 9.22
N TYR A 46 -7.50 -0.10 7.97
CA TYR A 46 -8.62 -0.20 7.03
C TYR A 46 -8.23 -1.02 5.79
N MET A 47 -7.31 -1.97 5.91
CA MET A 47 -6.92 -2.91 4.86
C MET A 47 -7.00 -4.35 5.39
N ASN A 48 -7.82 -5.18 4.75
CA ASN A 48 -7.88 -6.61 5.00
C ASN A 48 -7.39 -7.38 3.77
N LEU A 49 -6.13 -7.81 3.78
CA LEU A 49 -5.55 -8.60 2.70
C LEU A 49 -5.98 -10.07 2.70
N ASP A 50 -6.75 -10.54 3.68
CA ASP A 50 -7.38 -11.86 3.64
C ASP A 50 -8.75 -11.82 2.94
N ASP A 51 -9.43 -10.67 2.91
CA ASP A 51 -10.64 -10.49 2.09
C ASP A 51 -10.32 -10.69 0.59
N PRO A 52 -11.11 -11.51 -0.14
CA PRO A 52 -10.84 -11.80 -1.54
C PRO A 52 -11.17 -10.62 -2.48
N VAL A 53 -12.13 -9.75 -2.14
CA VAL A 53 -12.57 -8.64 -2.99
C VAL A 53 -11.59 -7.48 -2.91
N GLU A 54 -11.16 -7.11 -1.70
CA GLU A 54 -10.10 -6.10 -1.53
C GLU A 54 -8.77 -6.59 -2.11
N LYS A 55 -8.42 -7.87 -1.91
CA LYS A 55 -7.22 -8.47 -2.52
C LYS A 55 -7.22 -8.33 -4.06
N GLU A 56 -8.35 -8.59 -4.71
CA GLU A 56 -8.45 -8.49 -6.18
C GLU A 56 -8.36 -7.04 -6.67
N LEU A 57 -9.05 -6.11 -5.98
CA LEU A 57 -8.99 -4.68 -6.27
C LEU A 57 -7.56 -4.15 -6.19
N LEU A 58 -6.85 -4.50 -5.11
CA LEU A 58 -5.48 -4.09 -4.87
C LEU A 58 -4.50 -4.71 -5.87
N TYR A 59 -4.68 -5.99 -6.21
CA TYR A 59 -3.88 -6.67 -7.23
C TYR A 59 -3.96 -5.96 -8.59
N HIS A 60 -5.16 -5.65 -9.09
CA HIS A 60 -5.31 -4.92 -10.35
C HIS A 60 -4.78 -3.47 -10.29
N GLN A 61 -4.93 -2.79 -9.15
CA GLN A 61 -4.38 -1.45 -8.95
C GLN A 61 -2.84 -1.46 -8.92
N VAL A 62 -2.23 -2.48 -8.32
CA VAL A 62 -0.77 -2.71 -8.34
C VAL A 62 -0.28 -3.01 -9.75
N LEU A 63 -0.93 -3.92 -10.49
CA LEU A 63 -0.59 -4.21 -11.89
C LEU A 63 -0.62 -2.94 -12.76
N HIS A 64 -1.62 -2.08 -12.58
CA HIS A 64 -1.68 -0.79 -13.28
C HIS A 64 -0.52 0.14 -12.86
N GLY A 65 -0.19 0.22 -11.57
CA GLY A 65 0.93 1.02 -11.06
C GLY A 65 2.30 0.56 -11.60
N LEU A 66 2.50 -0.75 -11.73
CA LEU A 66 3.71 -1.34 -12.33
C LEU A 66 3.81 -0.97 -13.82
N ARG A 67 2.78 -1.27 -14.62
CA ARG A 67 2.79 -0.98 -16.08
C ARG A 67 2.95 0.51 -16.41
N THR A 68 2.56 1.41 -15.50
CA THR A 68 2.68 2.87 -15.66
C THR A 68 3.95 3.48 -15.04
N GLU A 69 4.92 2.64 -14.65
CA GLU A 69 6.21 3.06 -14.07
C GLU A 69 6.12 3.90 -12.80
N ARG A 70 5.04 3.75 -12.02
CA ARG A 70 4.91 4.41 -10.72
C ARG A 70 5.89 3.87 -9.68
N PHE A 71 6.42 2.66 -9.90
CA PHE A 71 7.49 2.09 -9.11
C PHE A 71 8.73 1.90 -9.98
N PRO A 72 9.95 2.18 -9.46
CA PRO A 72 11.16 1.66 -10.06
C PRO A 72 11.11 0.13 -9.95
N ILE A 73 11.67 -0.56 -10.93
CA ILE A 73 11.77 -2.03 -10.95
C ILE A 73 13.20 -2.35 -11.40
N SER A 74 13.87 -3.26 -10.71
CA SER A 74 15.15 -3.84 -11.14
C SER A 74 14.92 -5.00 -12.11
N GLU A 75 15.95 -5.40 -12.86
CA GLU A 75 15.85 -6.53 -13.80
C GLU A 75 15.47 -7.84 -13.09
N MET A 76 16.04 -8.10 -11.91
CA MET A 76 15.70 -9.26 -11.09
C MET A 76 14.24 -9.24 -10.62
N GLU A 77 13.72 -8.08 -10.21
CA GLU A 77 12.31 -7.94 -9.84
C GLU A 77 11.37 -8.09 -11.04
N ALA A 78 11.76 -7.60 -12.22
CA ALA A 78 11.02 -7.83 -13.45
C ALA A 78 10.94 -9.33 -13.79
N VAL A 79 12.04 -10.07 -13.61
CA VAL A 79 12.09 -11.52 -13.75
C VAL A 79 11.15 -12.22 -12.74
N MET A 80 11.26 -11.90 -11.45
CA MET A 80 10.43 -12.50 -10.40
C MET A 80 8.94 -12.21 -10.57
N LEU A 81 8.57 -10.96 -10.92
CA LEU A 81 7.18 -10.58 -11.18
C LEU A 81 6.61 -11.32 -12.40
N THR A 82 7.40 -11.48 -13.47
CA THR A 82 6.96 -12.22 -14.67
C THR A 82 6.79 -13.70 -14.38
N ALA A 83 7.68 -14.31 -13.58
CA ALA A 83 7.57 -15.71 -13.18
C ALA A 83 6.33 -15.97 -12.30
N LEU A 84 6.06 -15.08 -11.33
CA LEU A 84 4.85 -15.13 -10.50
C LEU A 84 3.57 -14.92 -11.31
N GLN A 85 3.58 -14.02 -12.29
CA GLN A 85 2.47 -13.82 -13.21
C GLN A 85 2.27 -15.05 -14.13
N GLY A 86 3.36 -15.71 -14.53
CA GLY A 86 3.33 -16.97 -15.28
C GLY A 86 2.65 -18.09 -14.50
N GLN A 87 3.06 -18.34 -13.25
CA GLN A 87 2.44 -19.35 -12.39
C GLN A 87 0.96 -19.04 -12.11
N LEU A 88 0.60 -17.74 -12.02
CA LEU A 88 -0.76 -17.28 -11.76
C LEU A 88 -1.70 -17.52 -12.96
N GLU A 89 -1.23 -17.27 -14.19
CA GLU A 89 -2.04 -17.35 -15.42
C GLU A 89 -1.98 -18.72 -16.11
N LEU A 90 -0.84 -19.41 -16.06
CA LEU A 90 -0.59 -20.66 -16.79
C LEU A 90 -0.51 -21.91 -15.90
N GLY A 91 -0.32 -21.74 -14.59
CA GLY A 91 0.06 -22.84 -13.69
C GLY A 91 1.53 -23.25 -13.87
N ASP A 92 1.87 -24.47 -13.48
CA ASP A 92 3.25 -24.98 -13.46
C ASP A 92 3.99 -24.80 -14.80
N CYS A 93 5.26 -24.40 -14.71
CA CYS A 93 6.14 -24.29 -15.87
C CYS A 93 6.24 -25.63 -16.65
N SER A 94 6.06 -25.53 -17.97
CA SER A 94 6.28 -26.63 -18.92
C SER A 94 7.76 -26.74 -19.28
N GLU A 95 8.20 -27.91 -19.76
CA GLU A 95 9.57 -28.13 -20.24
C GLU A 95 9.87 -27.42 -21.58
N VAL A 96 8.85 -26.93 -22.29
CA VAL A 96 9.01 -26.09 -23.47
C VAL A 96 9.18 -24.63 -23.05
N VAL A 97 10.26 -23.99 -23.49
CA VAL A 97 10.55 -22.57 -23.25
C VAL A 97 9.40 -21.70 -23.75
N GLN A 98 8.69 -21.07 -22.83
CA GLN A 98 7.55 -20.20 -23.15
C GLN A 98 8.01 -18.80 -23.55
N ASP A 99 7.23 -18.17 -24.44
CA ASP A 99 7.38 -16.74 -24.74
C ASP A 99 6.75 -15.90 -23.62
N TYR A 100 7.55 -15.61 -22.60
CA TYR A 100 7.13 -14.81 -21.46
C TYR A 100 6.79 -13.34 -21.79
N ARG A 101 6.96 -12.86 -23.04
CA ARG A 101 6.69 -11.46 -23.38
C ARG A 101 5.21 -11.08 -23.25
N ALA A 102 4.28 -12.00 -23.56
CA ALA A 102 2.86 -11.76 -23.38
C ALA A 102 2.51 -11.56 -21.89
N ILE A 103 2.99 -12.47 -21.04
CA ILE A 103 2.79 -12.46 -19.58
C ILE A 103 3.48 -11.23 -18.96
N ALA A 104 4.70 -10.90 -19.39
CA ALA A 104 5.43 -9.71 -18.98
C ALA A 104 4.63 -8.43 -19.30
N ALA A 105 3.94 -8.35 -20.45
CA ALA A 105 3.10 -7.21 -20.78
C ALA A 105 1.87 -7.05 -19.86
N HIS A 106 1.43 -8.12 -19.19
CA HIS A 106 0.35 -8.04 -18.21
C HIS A 106 0.79 -7.39 -16.89
N CYS A 107 2.07 -7.48 -16.50
CA CYS A 107 2.55 -6.98 -15.19
C CYS A 107 3.66 -5.92 -15.22
N LEU A 108 4.42 -5.78 -16.30
CA LEU A 108 5.60 -4.90 -16.39
C LEU A 108 5.40 -3.66 -17.28
N PRO A 109 6.19 -2.59 -17.07
CA PRO A 109 6.31 -1.50 -18.03
C PRO A 109 6.66 -1.97 -19.45
N PRO A 110 6.14 -1.33 -20.51
CA PRO A 110 6.43 -1.69 -21.89
C PRO A 110 7.93 -1.71 -22.26
N ARG A 111 8.80 -0.98 -21.54
CA ARG A 111 10.26 -0.99 -21.78
C ARG A 111 10.97 -2.28 -21.33
N PHE A 112 10.40 -3.03 -20.39
CA PHE A 112 10.99 -4.31 -19.94
C PHE A 112 10.61 -5.47 -20.85
N VAL A 113 9.40 -5.45 -21.41
CA VAL A 113 8.82 -6.57 -22.17
C VAL A 113 9.72 -7.08 -23.32
N PRO A 114 10.35 -6.23 -24.17
CA PRO A 114 11.17 -6.72 -25.27
C PRO A 114 12.48 -7.40 -24.82
N ASN A 115 12.99 -7.04 -23.64
CA ASN A 115 14.32 -7.40 -23.15
C ASN A 115 14.24 -8.30 -21.89
N ILE A 116 13.10 -8.92 -21.62
CA ILE A 116 12.91 -9.76 -20.42
C ILE A 116 13.79 -11.02 -20.52
N PRO A 117 14.64 -11.36 -19.52
CA PRO A 117 15.49 -12.55 -19.59
C PRO A 117 14.68 -13.86 -19.52
N HIS A 118 14.35 -14.44 -20.67
CA HIS A 118 13.51 -15.64 -20.79
C HIS A 118 14.01 -16.82 -19.94
N GLU A 119 15.31 -17.09 -19.91
CA GLU A 119 15.92 -18.15 -19.12
C GLU A 119 15.79 -17.88 -17.61
N GLY A 120 16.05 -16.64 -17.18
CA GLY A 120 15.85 -16.22 -15.79
C GLY A 120 14.40 -16.38 -15.34
N VAL A 121 13.43 -15.96 -16.19
CA VAL A 121 12.00 -16.14 -15.90
C VAL A 121 11.64 -17.63 -15.84
N ALA A 122 12.14 -18.46 -16.76
CA ALA A 122 11.89 -19.90 -16.75
C ALA A 122 12.44 -20.59 -15.48
N MET A 123 13.67 -20.27 -15.06
CA MET A 123 14.25 -20.80 -13.82
C MET A 123 13.43 -20.42 -12.59
N HIS A 124 13.02 -19.15 -12.48
CA HIS A 124 12.16 -18.70 -11.38
C HIS A 124 10.78 -19.35 -11.43
N HIS A 125 10.16 -19.43 -12.60
CA HIS A 125 8.85 -20.07 -12.77
C HIS A 125 8.91 -21.56 -12.40
N GLN A 126 9.98 -22.27 -12.80
CA GLN A 126 10.20 -23.66 -12.42
C GLN A 126 10.33 -23.85 -10.90
N SER A 127 10.86 -22.87 -10.17
CA SER A 127 10.96 -22.90 -8.70
C SER A 127 9.62 -22.70 -7.98
N LEU A 128 8.58 -22.22 -8.69
CA LEU A 128 7.22 -22.03 -8.17
C LEU A 128 6.32 -23.26 -8.37
N ARG A 129 6.87 -24.38 -8.89
CA ARG A 129 6.10 -25.59 -9.19
C ARG A 129 5.28 -26.08 -7.99
N GLY A 130 3.99 -26.35 -8.21
CA GLY A 130 3.03 -26.74 -7.19
C GLY A 130 2.40 -25.57 -6.42
N MET A 131 2.84 -24.32 -6.64
CA MET A 131 2.20 -23.14 -6.09
C MET A 131 0.87 -22.87 -6.80
N THR A 132 -0.21 -22.72 -6.04
CA THR A 132 -1.53 -22.41 -6.60
C THR A 132 -1.59 -20.96 -7.11
N SER A 133 -2.51 -20.65 -8.04
CA SER A 133 -2.72 -19.28 -8.53
C SER A 133 -3.03 -18.27 -7.40
N ALA A 134 -3.70 -18.72 -6.32
CA ALA A 134 -3.94 -17.90 -5.13
C ALA A 134 -2.66 -17.59 -4.34
N GLU A 135 -1.77 -18.57 -4.18
CA GLU A 135 -0.46 -18.38 -3.54
C GLU A 135 0.51 -17.58 -4.40
N ALA A 136 0.46 -17.73 -5.73
CA ALA A 136 1.20 -16.92 -6.69
C ALA A 136 0.77 -15.45 -6.59
N LYS A 137 -0.55 -15.18 -6.56
CA LYS A 137 -1.11 -13.83 -6.34
C LYS A 137 -0.71 -13.24 -4.99
N LYS A 138 -0.75 -14.04 -3.92
CA LYS A 138 -0.28 -13.64 -2.58
C LYS A 138 1.21 -13.31 -2.58
N SER A 139 2.03 -14.13 -3.22
CA SER A 139 3.49 -13.94 -3.31
C SER A 139 3.86 -12.72 -4.17
N PHE A 140 3.13 -12.48 -5.26
CA PHE A 140 3.23 -11.25 -6.06
C PHE A 140 2.94 -10.01 -5.23
N LEU A 141 1.83 -10.00 -4.48
CA LEU A 141 1.49 -8.90 -3.58
C LEU A 141 2.52 -8.72 -2.45
N ASN A 142 3.05 -9.81 -1.89
CA ASN A 142 4.09 -9.76 -0.85
C ASN A 142 5.41 -9.16 -1.38
N LEU A 143 5.82 -9.50 -2.60
CA LEU A 143 6.99 -8.91 -3.24
C LEU A 143 6.85 -7.38 -3.36
N ILE A 144 5.69 -6.91 -3.82
CA ILE A 144 5.41 -5.46 -3.89
C ILE A 144 5.33 -4.83 -2.49
N GLN A 145 4.78 -5.52 -1.50
CA GLN A 145 4.73 -5.03 -0.11
C GLN A 145 6.12 -4.90 0.54
N SER A 146 7.10 -5.68 0.09
CA SER A 146 8.49 -5.54 0.54
C SER A 146 9.14 -4.21 0.12
N TRP A 147 8.58 -3.53 -0.90
CA TRP A 147 9.13 -2.27 -1.39
C TRP A 147 8.78 -1.11 -0.44
N PRO A 148 9.75 -0.20 -0.18
CA PRO A 148 9.47 1.01 0.57
C PRO A 148 8.42 1.84 -0.16
N LEU A 149 7.47 2.41 0.60
CA LEU A 149 6.43 3.29 0.09
C LEU A 149 5.52 2.66 -0.99
N HIS A 150 5.36 1.33 -1.01
CA HIS A 150 4.46 0.63 -1.95
C HIS A 150 2.98 1.05 -1.84
N LYS A 151 2.58 1.65 -0.70
CA LYS A 151 1.24 2.21 -0.44
C LYS A 151 1.11 3.70 -0.82
N ALA A 152 2.21 4.34 -1.19
CA ALA A 152 2.24 5.78 -1.42
C ALA A 152 1.73 6.16 -2.82
N THR A 153 1.06 7.31 -2.91
CA THR A 153 0.81 7.94 -4.22
C THR A 153 1.98 8.84 -4.58
N ILE A 154 2.64 8.54 -5.70
CA ILE A 154 3.83 9.24 -6.18
C ILE A 154 3.47 10.32 -7.21
N PHE A 155 4.15 11.47 -7.14
CA PHE A 155 3.99 12.61 -8.04
C PHE A 155 5.34 13.13 -8.51
N ASP A 156 5.48 13.42 -9.80
CA ASP A 156 6.62 14.19 -10.32
C ASP A 156 6.52 15.65 -9.84
N VAL A 157 7.61 16.14 -9.22
CA VAL A 157 7.73 17.50 -8.69
C VAL A 157 9.10 18.10 -9.02
N MET A 158 9.17 19.42 -9.15
CA MET A 158 10.44 20.14 -9.20
C MET A 158 10.66 20.94 -7.92
N GLN A 159 11.82 20.80 -7.29
CA GLN A 159 12.19 21.54 -6.09
C GLN A 159 13.03 22.79 -6.43
N SER A 160 12.95 23.80 -5.55
CA SER A 160 13.78 25.01 -5.64
C SER A 160 14.21 25.57 -4.27
N PHE A 161 14.26 24.73 -3.23
CA PHE A 161 14.51 25.14 -1.85
C PHE A 161 15.87 24.69 -1.31
N THR A 162 16.61 23.82 -2.02
CA THR A 162 17.98 23.44 -1.66
C THR A 162 18.82 23.17 -2.91
N SER A 163 20.11 23.50 -2.86
CA SER A 163 21.10 23.13 -3.88
C SER A 163 21.64 21.71 -3.73
N ASN A 164 21.39 21.06 -2.59
CA ASN A 164 21.98 19.76 -2.26
C ASN A 164 21.29 18.57 -2.94
N TRP A 165 20.11 18.78 -3.54
CA TRP A 165 19.30 17.74 -4.16
C TRP A 165 19.03 18.05 -5.64
N PRO A 166 18.79 17.04 -6.49
CA PRO A 166 18.35 17.22 -7.87
C PRO A 166 17.13 18.15 -7.98
N ARG A 167 17.00 18.84 -9.13
CA ARG A 167 15.87 19.74 -9.38
C ARG A 167 14.56 18.98 -9.55
N ILE A 168 14.59 17.80 -10.18
CA ILE A 168 13.42 16.92 -10.38
C ILE A 168 13.47 15.83 -9.32
N LEU A 169 12.39 15.69 -8.56
CA LEU A 169 12.22 14.70 -7.51
C LEU A 169 10.88 13.99 -7.66
N TRP A 170 10.72 12.91 -6.91
CA TRP A 170 9.43 12.29 -6.64
C TRP A 170 8.93 12.69 -5.26
N LEU A 171 7.67 13.11 -5.19
CA LEU A 171 6.94 13.28 -3.94
C LEU A 171 6.02 12.07 -3.75
N ALA A 172 6.27 11.26 -2.75
CA ALA A 172 5.39 10.17 -2.33
C ALA A 172 4.55 10.62 -1.12
N VAL A 173 3.25 10.32 -1.15
CA VAL A 173 2.30 10.64 -0.07
C VAL A 173 1.63 9.35 0.41
N ASP A 174 1.77 9.02 1.69
CA ASP A 174 1.17 7.84 2.33
C ASP A 174 0.55 8.17 3.70
N GLN A 175 0.16 7.15 4.45
CA GLN A 175 -0.42 7.29 5.80
C GLN A 175 0.54 7.87 6.87
N LYS A 176 1.86 7.84 6.66
CA LYS A 176 2.88 8.36 7.59
C LYS A 176 3.19 9.83 7.30
N GLY A 177 3.22 10.21 6.03
CA GLY A 177 3.46 11.60 5.65
C GLY A 177 3.87 11.79 4.20
N LEU A 178 4.82 12.71 4.02
CA LEU A 178 5.35 13.14 2.73
C LEU A 178 6.81 12.76 2.61
N HIS A 179 7.17 12.06 1.55
CA HIS A 179 8.53 11.60 1.31
C HIS A 179 9.04 12.21 0.01
N LEU A 180 10.22 12.83 0.05
CA LEU A 180 10.93 13.28 -1.14
C LEU A 180 11.95 12.22 -1.51
N LEU A 181 11.83 11.70 -2.73
CA LEU A 181 12.71 10.70 -3.30
C LEU A 181 13.48 11.28 -4.48
N GLU A 182 14.66 10.70 -4.71
CA GLU A 182 15.36 10.84 -5.98
C GLU A 182 14.48 10.32 -7.14
N HIS A 183 14.44 11.07 -8.24
CA HIS A 183 13.55 10.76 -9.37
C HIS A 183 13.83 9.37 -9.96
N ARG A 184 12.77 8.55 -10.12
CA ARG A 184 12.83 7.15 -10.60
C ARG A 184 13.65 6.20 -9.71
N SER A 185 13.93 6.59 -8.48
CA SER A 185 14.67 5.81 -7.48
C SER A 185 13.79 5.49 -6.27
N ARG A 186 14.13 4.44 -5.52
CA ARG A 186 13.53 4.14 -4.20
C ARG A 186 14.26 4.85 -3.05
N ASN A 187 15.32 5.59 -3.37
CA ASN A 187 16.12 6.34 -2.42
C ASN A 187 15.35 7.55 -1.87
N THR A 188 15.07 7.56 -0.56
CA THR A 188 14.36 8.64 0.12
C THR A 188 15.34 9.67 0.66
N LEU A 189 15.26 10.91 0.15
CA LEU A 189 16.10 12.03 0.55
C LEU A 189 15.62 12.69 1.85
N CYS A 190 14.30 12.73 2.07
CA CYS A 190 13.69 13.36 3.23
C CYS A 190 12.27 12.82 3.48
N THR A 191 11.83 12.87 4.73
CA THR A 191 10.46 12.53 5.16
C THR A 191 9.94 13.63 6.09
N TYR A 192 8.69 14.05 5.87
CA TYR A 192 7.93 14.95 6.72
C TYR A 192 6.70 14.20 7.22
N GLU A 193 6.71 13.80 8.49
CA GLU A 193 5.55 13.20 9.17
C GLU A 193 4.43 14.24 9.32
N TYR A 194 3.17 13.82 9.34
CA TYR A 194 2.02 14.75 9.40
C TYR A 194 2.05 15.69 10.61
N GLN A 195 2.57 15.25 11.75
CA GLN A 195 2.74 16.05 12.97
C GLN A 195 3.77 17.20 12.80
N SER A 196 4.68 17.07 11.83
CA SER A 196 5.67 18.11 11.50
C SER A 196 5.17 19.13 10.48
N ILE A 197 3.97 18.94 9.91
CA ILE A 197 3.43 19.80 8.85
C ILE A 197 2.52 20.86 9.49
N LEU A 198 3.01 22.10 9.55
CA LEU A 198 2.29 23.21 10.16
C LEU A 198 1.24 23.80 9.20
N SER A 199 1.55 23.87 7.91
CA SER A 199 0.59 24.28 6.87
C SER A 199 1.05 23.90 5.47
N PHE A 200 0.12 23.85 4.52
CA PHE A 200 0.42 23.69 3.10
C PHE A 200 -0.60 24.46 2.24
N SER A 201 -0.09 25.09 1.18
CA SER A 201 -0.83 26.02 0.33
C SER A 201 -0.61 25.66 -1.15
N PRO A 202 -1.62 25.08 -1.83
CA PRO A 202 -1.57 24.83 -3.26
C PRO A 202 -1.90 26.10 -4.07
N ASN A 203 -1.18 26.27 -5.17
CA ASN A 203 -1.41 27.22 -6.25
C ASN A 203 -1.27 26.47 -7.59
N MET A 204 -1.70 27.06 -8.71
CA MET A 204 -1.89 26.41 -10.01
C MET A 204 -0.79 25.39 -10.40
N ASN A 205 0.48 25.78 -10.27
CA ASN A 205 1.64 24.95 -10.56
C ASN A 205 2.63 24.83 -9.38
N CYS A 206 2.21 25.13 -8.15
CA CYS A 206 3.13 25.23 -7.01
C CYS A 206 2.45 24.79 -5.71
N LEU A 207 3.13 23.95 -4.93
CA LEU A 207 2.76 23.54 -3.59
C LEU A 207 3.82 24.07 -2.61
N MET A 208 3.40 24.95 -1.71
CA MET A 208 4.21 25.41 -0.59
C MET A 208 3.84 24.59 0.65
N ILE A 209 4.83 24.11 1.39
CA ILE A 209 4.65 23.37 2.65
C ILE A 209 5.56 24.00 3.69
N ILE A 210 5.00 24.28 4.88
CA ILE A 210 5.75 24.76 6.03
C ILE A 210 5.83 23.63 7.04
N THR A 211 7.05 23.22 7.37
CA THR A 211 7.33 22.08 8.25
C THR A 211 8.18 22.48 9.45
N GLY A 212 8.22 21.64 10.49
CA GLY A 212 9.02 21.84 11.69
C GLY A 212 8.16 22.13 12.92
N SER A 213 8.52 23.18 13.66
CA SER A 213 7.84 23.61 14.90
C SER A 213 7.66 25.12 14.90
N ASP A 214 6.80 25.65 15.78
CA ASP A 214 6.56 27.10 15.91
C ASP A 214 7.85 27.91 16.16
N LYS A 215 8.85 27.29 16.80
CA LYS A 215 10.16 27.90 17.08
C LYS A 215 11.17 27.77 15.94
N LYS A 216 10.99 26.81 15.03
CA LYS A 216 11.90 26.55 13.90
C LYS A 216 11.12 25.94 12.74
N GLN A 217 10.79 26.80 11.77
CA GLN A 217 10.06 26.44 10.56
C GLN A 217 11.01 26.27 9.37
N SER A 218 10.71 25.30 8.49
CA SER A 218 11.38 25.06 7.21
C SER A 218 10.36 25.18 6.09
N LYS A 219 10.73 25.87 5.00
CA LYS A 219 9.84 26.13 3.86
C LYS A 219 10.23 25.26 2.68
N VAL A 220 9.34 24.36 2.30
CA VAL A 220 9.46 23.49 1.13
C VAL A 220 8.61 24.08 -0.01
N ILE A 221 9.17 24.19 -1.21
CA ILE A 221 8.48 24.71 -2.39
C ILE A 221 8.64 23.71 -3.54
N LEU A 222 7.52 23.16 -4.00
CA LEU A 222 7.45 22.15 -5.05
C LEU A 222 6.63 22.65 -6.23
N THR A 223 7.25 22.77 -7.40
CA THR A 223 6.57 23.12 -8.65
C THR A 223 5.98 21.85 -9.29
N THR A 224 4.67 21.81 -9.49
CA THR A 224 3.95 20.70 -10.14
C THR A 224 2.52 21.12 -10.51
N ALA A 225 2.03 20.67 -11.67
CA ALA A 225 0.64 20.91 -12.10
C ALA A 225 -0.40 20.14 -11.25
N GLN A 226 0.04 19.19 -10.41
CA GLN A 226 -0.82 18.37 -9.56
C GLN A 226 -0.98 18.94 -8.13
N ALA A 227 -0.54 20.18 -7.87
CA ALA A 227 -0.48 20.78 -6.53
C ALA A 227 -1.81 20.71 -5.75
N PHE A 228 -2.95 20.96 -6.40
CA PHE A 228 -4.27 20.82 -5.76
C PHE A 228 -4.66 19.37 -5.44
N GLN A 229 -4.28 18.41 -6.29
CA GLN A 229 -4.56 16.99 -6.05
C GLN A 229 -3.72 16.47 -4.87
N ILE A 230 -2.45 16.87 -4.80
CA ILE A 230 -1.56 16.56 -3.68
C ILE A 230 -2.11 17.16 -2.38
N ALA A 231 -2.46 18.45 -2.38
CA ALA A 231 -3.00 19.11 -1.18
C ALA A 231 -4.39 18.58 -0.74
N ASN A 232 -5.16 17.95 -1.62
CA ASN A 232 -6.35 17.21 -1.21
C ASN A 232 -5.95 15.91 -0.51
N LEU A 233 -5.07 15.11 -1.13
CA LEU A 233 -4.61 13.84 -0.58
C LEU A 233 -3.96 14.00 0.81
N ILE A 234 -3.17 15.06 1.01
CA ILE A 234 -2.59 15.42 2.31
C ILE A 234 -3.69 15.64 3.36
N ARG A 235 -4.75 16.39 3.03
CA ARG A 235 -5.88 16.62 3.96
C ARG A 235 -6.62 15.35 4.29
N GLU A 236 -6.91 14.54 3.28
CA GLU A 236 -7.67 13.30 3.40
C GLU A 236 -6.94 12.31 4.33
N TYR A 237 -5.61 12.18 4.22
CA TYR A 237 -4.82 11.41 5.19
C TYR A 237 -4.80 12.04 6.59
N MET A 238 -4.57 13.36 6.73
CA MET A 238 -4.55 14.02 8.03
C MET A 238 -5.90 13.91 8.78
N GLU A 239 -7.02 14.01 8.07
CA GLU A 239 -8.37 13.87 8.62
C GLU A 239 -8.61 12.45 9.18
N VAL A 240 -8.20 11.43 8.44
CA VAL A 240 -8.24 10.03 8.92
C VAL A 240 -7.34 9.83 10.14
N MET A 241 -6.09 10.31 10.10
CA MET A 241 -5.14 10.15 11.20
C MET A 241 -5.60 10.86 12.48
N ASN A 242 -6.21 12.05 12.37
CA ASN A 242 -6.78 12.76 13.51
C ASN A 242 -8.00 12.04 14.10
N SER A 243 -8.86 11.47 13.25
CA SER A 243 -10.02 10.68 13.70
C SER A 243 -9.60 9.46 14.50
N ASN A 244 -8.53 8.78 14.07
CA ASN A 244 -7.97 7.62 14.76
C ASN A 244 -7.35 7.98 16.12
N ALA A 245 -6.73 9.17 16.24
CA ALA A 245 -6.15 9.65 17.49
C ALA A 245 -7.21 9.99 18.56
N GLN A 246 -8.42 10.39 18.16
CA GLN A 246 -9.52 10.63 19.09
C GLN A 246 -10.09 9.32 19.67
N LEU A 247 -10.28 8.31 18.83
CA LEU A 247 -10.79 6.99 19.24
C LEU A 247 -9.88 6.28 20.26
N SER A 248 -8.56 6.46 20.15
CA SER A 248 -7.60 5.86 21.09
C SER A 248 -7.51 6.59 22.44
N ASP A 249 -7.75 7.90 22.49
CA ASP A 249 -7.72 8.70 23.73
C ASP A 249 -8.97 8.46 24.60
N ASP A 250 -10.15 8.32 24.00
CA ASP A 250 -11.37 7.98 24.75
C ASP A 250 -11.34 6.56 25.33
N SER A 251 -10.74 5.60 24.61
CA SER A 251 -10.51 4.23 25.07
C SER A 251 -9.60 4.15 26.32
N GLN A 252 -8.75 5.15 26.57
CA GLN A 252 -7.90 5.22 27.76
C GLN A 252 -8.60 5.90 28.95
N LYS A 253 -9.57 6.79 28.71
CA LYS A 253 -10.33 7.48 29.76
C LYS A 253 -11.32 6.54 30.46
N GLU A 254 -12.00 5.67 29.72
CA GLU A 254 -12.90 4.67 30.34
C GLU A 254 -12.17 3.74 31.32
N ASN A 255 -10.94 3.34 31.00
CA ASN A 255 -10.17 2.43 31.84
C ASN A 255 -9.57 3.08 33.11
N THR A 256 -9.55 4.42 33.17
CA THR A 256 -9.06 5.16 34.35
C THR A 256 -10.17 5.44 35.37
N ASN A 257 -11.44 5.40 34.97
CA ASN A 257 -12.55 5.89 35.79
C ASN A 257 -13.18 4.83 36.75
N ASN A 258 -12.80 3.55 36.62
CA ASN A 258 -13.29 2.47 37.50
C ASN A 258 -12.46 2.25 38.78
N GLY A 259 -11.47 3.11 39.06
CA GLY A 259 -10.48 2.89 40.11
C GLY A 259 -10.79 3.44 41.51
N ASN A 260 -11.85 4.25 41.70
CA ASN A 260 -11.95 5.07 42.93
C ASN A 260 -13.39 5.29 43.46
N VAL A 261 -13.93 4.31 44.19
CA VAL A 261 -15.10 4.50 45.09
C VAL A 261 -14.84 3.81 46.43
N MET A 262 -14.55 4.59 47.48
CA MET A 262 -14.63 4.19 48.88
C MET A 262 -15.60 5.13 49.61
N GLY A 263 -16.48 4.62 50.48
CA GLY A 263 -17.28 5.47 51.38
C GLY A 263 -18.59 4.89 51.93
N ALA A 264 -18.48 4.03 52.97
CA ALA A 264 -19.41 3.78 54.11
C ALA A 264 -20.94 4.00 54.03
N GLY A 265 -21.77 3.13 54.65
CA GLY A 265 -23.22 3.43 54.77
C GLY A 265 -24.17 2.70 55.75
N ALA A 266 -24.33 1.35 55.71
CA ALA A 266 -25.27 0.56 56.57
C ALA A 266 -26.80 0.89 56.46
N PRO A 267 -27.76 0.16 57.12
CA PRO A 267 -27.78 -1.21 57.67
C PRO A 267 -29.01 -2.08 57.23
N GLY A 268 -29.04 -3.38 57.60
CA GLY A 268 -30.31 -4.15 57.79
C GLY A 268 -30.56 -5.39 56.91
N ALA A 269 -31.04 -6.49 57.53
CA ALA A 269 -31.42 -7.80 56.95
C ALA A 269 -32.56 -8.42 57.82
N PRO A 270 -33.11 -9.65 57.61
CA PRO A 270 -33.23 -10.56 56.43
C PRO A 270 -34.69 -11.08 56.18
N HIS A 271 -34.99 -11.79 55.06
CA HIS A 271 -35.82 -13.04 55.03
C HIS A 271 -35.97 -13.71 53.64
N VAL A 272 -36.29 -15.02 53.64
CA VAL A 272 -36.49 -15.98 52.51
C VAL A 272 -37.44 -17.12 53.02
N PRO A 273 -37.99 -18.11 52.24
CA PRO A 273 -38.58 -18.20 50.88
C PRO A 273 -40.15 -18.28 51.00
N PRO A 274 -41.00 -19.17 50.40
CA PRO A 274 -40.99 -20.05 49.20
C PRO A 274 -42.30 -20.03 48.32
N HIS A 275 -42.51 -21.10 47.51
CA HIS A 275 -43.71 -21.56 46.74
C HIS A 275 -43.92 -21.05 45.29
N HIS A 276 -44.41 -21.83 44.32
CA HIS A 276 -44.37 -23.30 44.06
C HIS A 276 -44.92 -23.56 42.62
N ASN A 277 -44.19 -24.24 41.73
CA ASN A 277 -44.68 -25.27 40.77
C ASN A 277 -43.67 -25.65 39.67
N GLN A 278 -43.54 -26.97 39.48
CA GLN A 278 -42.97 -27.70 38.34
C GLN A 278 -44.12 -28.12 37.36
N PRO A 279 -43.95 -28.91 36.26
CA PRO A 279 -42.76 -29.63 35.76
C PRO A 279 -42.42 -29.56 34.23
N LEU A 280 -41.29 -30.23 33.93
CA LEU A 280 -40.70 -30.78 32.69
C LEU A 280 -41.67 -31.59 31.78
N PRO A 281 -41.30 -32.15 30.57
CA PRO A 281 -39.95 -32.46 30.04
C PRO A 281 -39.64 -32.22 28.52
N PRO A 282 -38.39 -32.46 28.06
CA PRO A 282 -38.00 -32.54 26.62
C PRO A 282 -38.27 -33.94 26.02
N PRO A 283 -37.82 -34.27 24.78
CA PRO A 283 -36.60 -35.11 24.70
C PRO A 283 -35.76 -35.08 23.38
N HIS A 284 -34.59 -35.77 23.45
CA HIS A 284 -33.73 -36.32 22.36
C HIS A 284 -33.10 -35.36 21.33
N GLY A 285 -31.79 -35.39 21.01
CA GLY A 285 -30.67 -36.19 21.54
C GLY A 285 -30.23 -37.35 20.64
N THR A 286 -29.12 -37.17 19.91
CA THR A 286 -28.36 -38.28 19.29
C THR A 286 -26.86 -37.98 19.25
N THR A 287 -26.07 -38.90 19.79
CA THR A 287 -24.61 -38.90 19.81
C THR A 287 -24.07 -39.96 18.85
N VAL A 288 -23.05 -39.64 18.05
CA VAL A 288 -22.17 -40.62 17.37
C VAL A 288 -20.75 -40.04 17.44
N GLN A 289 -19.95 -40.41 18.44
CA GLN A 289 -19.02 -41.56 18.44
C GLN A 289 -17.88 -41.47 17.41
N GLN A 290 -16.70 -41.16 17.97
CA GLN A 290 -15.36 -41.38 17.44
C GLN A 290 -14.86 -42.75 17.94
N PRO A 291 -13.96 -43.44 17.22
CA PRO A 291 -13.10 -44.45 17.80
C PRO A 291 -11.62 -44.02 17.83
N ASP A 292 -11.04 -44.09 19.01
CA ASP A 292 -9.60 -44.00 19.29
C ASP A 292 -8.93 -45.38 19.07
N LEU A 293 -7.61 -45.45 18.81
CA LEU A 293 -6.66 -46.56 19.12
C LEU A 293 -5.40 -46.62 18.21
N ARG A 294 -4.25 -46.11 18.69
CA ARG A 294 -3.12 -46.92 19.25
C ARG A 294 -1.77 -46.18 19.32
N LYS A 295 -1.03 -46.46 20.39
CA LYS A 295 0.37 -46.05 20.65
C LYS A 295 1.37 -47.03 20.03
N GLY A 296 2.57 -46.53 19.71
CA GLY A 296 3.80 -47.31 19.45
C GLY A 296 5.04 -46.39 19.42
N PRO A 297 6.15 -46.67 20.13
CA PRO A 297 7.23 -45.69 20.34
C PRO A 297 8.56 -46.01 19.63
N GLY A 298 9.48 -45.03 19.54
CA GLY A 298 10.92 -45.30 19.43
C GLY A 298 11.78 -44.24 18.72
N GLY A 299 12.82 -43.74 19.42
CA GLY A 299 14.01 -43.07 18.86
C GLY A 299 13.80 -41.70 18.17
N GLY A 300 14.68 -40.70 18.29
CA GLY A 300 16.01 -40.64 18.88
C GLY A 300 16.98 -39.93 17.91
N GLN A 301 17.78 -38.99 18.43
CA GLN A 301 18.89 -38.27 17.76
C GLN A 301 18.56 -37.04 16.87
N ARG A 302 18.81 -35.85 17.44
CA ARG A 302 19.63 -34.76 16.84
C ARG A 302 21.12 -35.22 16.88
N PRO A 303 22.13 -34.61 16.20
CA PRO A 303 22.26 -33.20 15.75
C PRO A 303 22.98 -33.12 14.35
N PRO A 304 23.82 -32.12 13.98
CA PRO A 304 24.03 -30.75 14.48
C PRO A 304 23.94 -29.63 13.43
N SER A 305 23.88 -28.40 13.94
CA SER A 305 24.09 -27.15 13.21
C SER A 305 25.53 -26.99 12.70
N MET A 306 25.72 -26.65 11.43
CA MET A 306 27.01 -26.17 10.92
C MET A 306 27.14 -24.65 11.10
N VAL A 307 28.22 -24.25 11.78
CA VAL A 307 28.76 -22.89 11.72
C VAL A 307 29.71 -22.82 10.54
N LEU A 308 29.48 -21.92 9.57
CA LEU A 308 30.47 -21.61 8.54
C LEU A 308 31.10 -20.23 8.79
N ARG A 309 32.43 -20.20 8.72
CA ARG A 309 33.27 -19.02 8.97
C ARG A 309 33.03 -17.91 7.94
N GLN A 310 33.10 -16.67 8.41
CA GLN A 310 33.48 -15.54 7.58
C GLN A 310 34.91 -15.75 7.05
N SER A 311 35.11 -15.54 5.76
CA SER A 311 36.42 -15.51 5.11
C SER A 311 36.60 -14.17 4.42
N ASN A 312 37.37 -13.27 5.03
CA ASN A 312 37.80 -12.03 4.38
C ASN A 312 38.78 -12.36 3.24
N ALA A 313 38.46 -11.92 2.03
CA ALA A 313 39.41 -11.83 0.93
C ALA A 313 39.43 -10.38 0.42
N ALA A 314 40.41 -9.60 0.91
CA ALA A 314 40.65 -8.27 0.39
C ALA A 314 41.34 -8.39 -0.98
N LEU A 315 40.77 -7.75 -2.01
CA LEU A 315 41.38 -7.63 -3.32
C LEU A 315 41.82 -6.17 -3.53
N VAL A 316 43.14 -6.00 -3.61
CA VAL A 316 43.84 -4.71 -3.70
C VAL A 316 43.70 -4.13 -5.10
N ALA A 317 43.38 -2.83 -5.18
CA ALA A 317 43.41 -2.07 -6.42
C ALA A 317 44.81 -1.46 -6.66
N PRO A 318 45.33 -1.48 -7.90
CA PRO A 318 46.47 -0.68 -8.30
C PRO A 318 46.06 0.56 -9.12
N GLN A 319 46.62 1.71 -8.76
CA GLN A 319 46.60 3.02 -9.44
C GLN A 319 47.91 3.73 -9.03
N PRO A 320 48.46 4.67 -9.83
CA PRO A 320 48.66 4.64 -11.28
C PRO A 320 50.14 4.87 -11.64
N SER A 321 50.45 5.01 -12.93
CA SER A 321 51.63 5.72 -13.45
C SER A 321 51.26 6.41 -14.76
#